data_AF-A0A7Y5RPS6-F1
#
_entry.id   AF-A0A7Y5RPS6-F1
#
_cell.length_a   1.000
_cell.length_b   1.000
_cell.length_c   1.000
_cell.angle_alpha   90.00
_cell.angle_beta   90.00
_cell.angle_gamma   90.00
#
_symmetry.space_group_name_H-M   'P 1'
#
loop_
_entity.id
_entity.type
_entity.pdbx_description
1 polymer ?
#
loop_
_entity_poly.entity_id
_entity_poly.type
_entity_poly.pdbx_seq_one_letter_code
_entity_poly.pdbx_strand_id
1 'polypeptide(L)' 'LLDNVQHIKSYWVSSSLKLAQVALSYGADDLDGTIEEERIYHMAGAKTPQTTAEQRLREAIIEAGRKPCRRDTHYGVIE' A
#
# COMPACT_ATOMS: atom_id res chain seq x y z
N LEU A 1 -3.40 -17.85 -12.95
CA LEU A 1 -2.17 -17.03 -12.90
C LEU A 1 -1.96 -16.65 -11.44
N LEU A 2 -0.76 -16.87 -10.89
CA LEU A 2 -0.41 -16.63 -9.47
C LEU A 2 -1.32 -17.33 -8.43
N ASP A 3 -1.82 -18.52 -8.73
CA ASP A 3 -2.64 -19.34 -7.80
C ASP A 3 -1.88 -19.76 -6.52
N ASN A 4 -0.56 -19.65 -6.53
CA ASN A 4 0.34 -19.95 -5.44
C ASN A 4 0.87 -18.71 -4.69
N VAL A 5 0.43 -17.50 -5.06
CA VAL A 5 0.80 -16.26 -4.37
C VAL A 5 -0.42 -15.76 -3.59
N GLN A 6 -0.32 -15.75 -2.26
CA GLN A 6 -1.45 -15.42 -1.40
C GLN A 6 -1.77 -13.93 -1.37
N HIS A 7 -0.75 -13.07 -1.48
CA HIS A 7 -0.88 -11.62 -1.29
C HIS A 7 -0.25 -10.85 -2.42
N ILE A 8 -0.93 -9.79 -2.86
CA ILE A 8 -0.43 -8.87 -3.88
C ILE A 8 -0.28 -7.50 -3.24
N LYS A 9 0.96 -7.02 -3.22
CA LYS A 9 1.32 -5.71 -2.70
C LYS A 9 1.09 -4.61 -3.73
N SER A 10 0.47 -3.52 -3.27
CA SER A 10 0.30 -2.26 -3.99
C SER A 10 1.27 -1.21 -3.43
N TYR A 11 2.35 -0.92 -4.17
CA TYR A 11 3.45 -0.07 -3.70
C TYR A 11 3.26 1.40 -4.11
N TRP A 12 2.62 2.16 -3.22
CA TRP A 12 2.15 3.52 -3.48
C TRP A 12 3.26 4.55 -3.77
N VAL A 13 4.50 4.33 -3.32
CA VAL A 13 5.63 5.22 -3.63
C VAL A 13 5.93 5.21 -5.13
N SER A 14 5.88 4.05 -5.77
CA SER A 14 6.15 3.96 -7.21
C SER A 14 4.96 4.40 -8.06
N SER A 15 3.73 4.16 -7.59
CA SER A 15 2.51 4.25 -8.40
C SER A 15 1.61 5.44 -8.06
N SER A 16 1.90 6.19 -7.00
CA SER A 16 0.98 7.09 -6.27
C SER A 16 -0.09 6.36 -5.45
N LEU A 17 -0.57 7.03 -4.40
CA LEU A 17 -1.63 6.51 -3.52
C LEU A 17 -2.96 6.28 -4.26
N LYS A 18 -3.31 7.15 -5.22
CA LYS A 18 -4.56 7.01 -5.99
C LYS A 18 -4.58 5.73 -6.82
N LEU A 19 -3.49 5.44 -7.52
CA LEU A 19 -3.39 4.20 -8.30
C LEU A 19 -3.30 2.98 -7.36
N ALA A 20 -2.60 3.12 -6.25
CA ALA A 20 -2.48 2.05 -5.26
C ALA A 20 -3.85 1.69 -4.63
N GLN A 21 -4.71 2.68 -4.42
CA GLN A 21 -6.09 2.52 -3.99
C GLN A 21 -6.94 1.77 -5.02
N VAL A 22 -6.82 2.10 -6.31
CA VAL A 22 -7.51 1.36 -7.38
C VAL A 22 -7.12 -0.11 -7.38
N ALA A 23 -5.84 -0.44 -7.15
CA ALA A 23 -5.37 -1.82 -7.14
C ALA A 23 -6.07 -2.72 -6.10
N LEU A 24 -6.60 -2.14 -5.01
CA LEU A 24 -7.38 -2.86 -3.98
C LEU A 24 -8.69 -3.47 -4.52
N SER A 25 -9.17 -2.95 -5.66
CA SER A 25 -10.33 -3.48 -6.39
C SER A 25 -9.97 -4.54 -7.42
N TYR A 26 -8.68 -4.74 -7.70
CA TYR A 26 -8.18 -5.61 -8.79
C TYR A 26 -7.20 -6.69 -8.30
N GLY A 27 -7.27 -7.06 -7.02
CA GLY A 27 -6.57 -8.23 -6.48
C GLY A 27 -5.45 -7.91 -5.48
N ALA A 28 -5.07 -6.64 -5.31
CA ALA A 28 -4.19 -6.26 -4.21
C ALA A 28 -4.94 -6.29 -2.87
N ASP A 29 -4.28 -6.81 -1.84
CA ASP A 29 -4.78 -6.82 -0.45
C ASP A 29 -3.82 -6.11 0.51
N ASP A 30 -2.59 -5.83 0.07
CA ASP A 30 -1.53 -5.21 0.87
C ASP A 30 -1.18 -3.83 0.30
N LEU A 31 -1.84 -2.80 0.83
CA LEU A 31 -1.41 -1.42 0.59
C LEU A 31 -0.16 -1.17 1.45
N ASP A 32 0.97 -0.91 0.78
CA ASP A 32 2.24 -0.80 1.48
C ASP A 32 2.20 0.26 2.59
N GLY A 33 2.87 -0.03 3.72
CA GLY A 33 2.71 0.69 4.97
C GLY A 33 3.25 2.13 4.96
N THR A 34 3.36 2.70 6.16
CA THR A 34 4.00 4.01 6.35
C THR A 34 5.49 3.90 6.10
N ILE A 35 6.02 4.79 5.27
CA ILE A 35 7.45 4.94 5.04
C ILE A 35 7.87 6.27 5.67
N GLU A 36 8.81 6.21 6.62
CA GLU A 36 9.34 7.40 7.28
C GLU A 36 10.31 8.17 6.38
N GLU A 37 11.06 7.45 5.55
CA GLU A 37 11.96 8.06 4.58
C GLU A 37 12.17 7.15 3.36
N GLU A 38 11.74 7.63 2.19
CA GLU A 38 12.01 6.96 0.91
C GLU A 38 13.06 7.72 0.11
N ARG A 39 14.18 7.06 -0.21
CA ARG A 39 15.32 7.66 -0.90
C ARG A 39 15.56 7.09 -2.31
N ILE A 40 15.22 5.83 -2.56
CA ILE A 40 15.65 5.11 -3.77
C ILE A 40 14.84 5.57 -4.99
N TYR A 41 13.51 5.53 -4.90
CA TYR A 41 12.62 5.96 -5.98
C TYR A 41 12.71 7.47 -6.22
N HIS A 42 12.89 8.25 -5.15
CA HIS A 42 13.10 9.69 -5.27
C HIS A 42 14.42 10.04 -5.96
N MET A 43 15.51 9.33 -5.63
CA MET A 43 16.77 9.47 -6.38
C MET A 43 16.61 9.07 -7.86
N ALA A 44 15.70 8.15 -8.17
CA ALA A 44 15.34 7.77 -9.53
C ALA A 44 14.33 8.73 -10.21
N GLY A 45 13.95 9.84 -9.56
CA GLY A 45 13.10 10.88 -10.14
C GLY A 45 11.60 10.75 -9.86
N ALA A 46 11.19 9.90 -8.92
CA ALA A 46 9.81 9.83 -8.48
C ALA A 46 9.35 11.18 -7.88
N LYS A 47 8.06 11.51 -8.10
CA LYS A 47 7.41 12.74 -7.62
C LYS A 47 6.34 12.48 -6.57
N THR A 48 6.26 11.25 -6.09
CA THR A 48 5.30 10.84 -5.06
C THR A 48 5.71 11.41 -3.70
N PRO A 49 4.84 11.42 -2.69
CA PRO A 49 5.23 11.85 -1.36
C PRO A 49 6.33 10.95 -0.76
N GLN A 50 7.30 11.52 -0.04
CA GLN A 50 8.32 10.73 0.66
C GLN A 50 7.79 10.04 1.92
N THR A 51 6.72 10.59 2.49
CA THR A 51 6.04 10.06 3.66
C THR A 51 4.54 10.09 3.44
N THR A 52 3.82 9.20 4.12
CA THR A 52 2.37 9.23 4.18
C THR A 52 1.94 8.91 5.61
N ALA A 53 1.04 9.72 6.17
CA ALA A 53 0.47 9.45 7.48
C ALA A 53 -0.37 8.15 7.44
N GLU A 54 -0.27 7.32 8.46
CA GLU A 54 -1.05 6.07 8.59
C GLU A 54 -2.55 6.30 8.33
N GLN A 55 -3.08 7.41 8.84
CA GLN A 55 -4.46 7.82 8.65
C GLN A 55 -4.87 7.92 7.17
N ARG A 56 -3.99 8.42 6.30
CA ARG A 56 -4.26 8.54 4.86
C ARG A 56 -4.35 7.19 4.16
N LEU A 57 -3.53 6.22 4.58
CA LEU A 57 -3.61 4.85 4.08
C LEU A 57 -4.93 4.19 4.51
N ARG A 58 -5.30 4.37 5.79
CA ARG A 58 -6.58 3.86 6.32
C ARG A 58 -7.78 4.43 5.56
N GLU A 59 -7.80 5.74 5.33
CA GLU A 59 -8.84 6.41 4.54
C GLU A 59 -8.92 5.84 3.12
N ALA A 60 -7.79 5.70 2.43
CA ALA A 60 -7.77 5.15 1.07
C ALA A 60 -8.35 3.72 1.01
N ILE A 61 -8.04 2.88 1.99
CA ILE A 61 -8.58 1.51 2.10
C ILE A 61 -10.10 1.52 2.35
N ILE A 62 -10.58 2.39 3.25
CA ILE A 62 -12.01 2.54 3.56
C ILE A 62 -12.78 3.05 2.34
N GLU A 63 -12.28 4.09 1.67
CA GLU A 63 -12.85 4.65 0.45
C GLU A 63 -12.91 3.63 -0.69
N ALA A 64 -11.99 2.66 -0.73
CA ALA A 64 -12.02 1.53 -1.65
C ALA A 64 -13.02 0.42 -1.23
N GLY A 65 -13.80 0.63 -0.17
CA GLY A 65 -14.80 -0.33 0.32
C GLY A 65 -14.19 -1.53 1.06
N ARG A 66 -12.98 -1.40 1.60
CA ARG A 66 -12.26 -2.45 2.33
C ARG A 66 -12.10 -2.09 3.80
N LYS A 67 -11.76 -3.10 4.62
CA LYS A 67 -11.46 -2.90 6.05
C LYS A 67 -9.94 -2.79 6.24
N PRO A 68 -9.40 -1.66 6.71
CA PRO A 68 -7.98 -1.55 7.02
C PRO A 68 -7.62 -2.45 8.20
N CYS A 69 -6.46 -3.10 8.10
CA CYS A 69 -5.86 -3.87 9.18
C CYS A 69 -4.34 -3.65 9.18
N ARG A 70 -3.73 -3.71 10.36
CA ARG A 70 -2.28 -3.83 10.47
C ARG A 70 -1.90 -5.30 10.43
N ARG A 71 -0.77 -5.59 9.78
CA ARG A 71 -0.24 -6.95 9.68
C ARG A 71 1.19 -7.03 10.21
N ASP A 72 1.56 -8.21 10.66
CA ASP A 72 2.94 -8.57 10.88
C ASP A 72 3.64 -9.00 9.57
N THR A 73 4.88 -9.47 9.69
CA THR A 73 5.69 -9.96 8.55
C THR A 73 5.12 -11.22 7.90
N HIS A 74 4.29 -11.98 8.61
CA HIS A 74 3.65 -13.21 8.14
C HIS A 74 2.18 -13.00 7.72
N TYR A 75 1.74 -11.74 7.56
CA TYR A 75 0.36 -11.38 7.20
C TYR A 75 -0.69 -11.72 8.27
N GLY A 76 -0.27 -11.95 9.53
CA GLY A 76 -1.16 -12.05 10.67
C GLY A 76 -1.74 -10.67 11.04
N VAL A 77 -3.06 -10.59 11.20
CA VAL A 77 -3.74 -9.35 11.62
C VAL A 77 -3.46 -9.08 13.09
N ILE A 78 -2.96 -7.88 13.40
CA ILE A 78 -2.61 -7.45 14.77
C ILE A 78 -3.49 -6.32 15.31
N GLU A 79 -4.14 -5.54 14.43
CA GLU A 79 -5.06 -4.45 14.76
C GLU A 79 -6.03 -4.16 13.62
#